data_AF-A0AAE1F2X0-F1
#
_entry.id   AF-A0AAE1F2X0-F1
#
_cell.length_a   1.000
_cell.length_b   1.000
_cell.length_c   1.000
_cell.angle_alpha   90.00
_cell.angle_beta   90.00
_cell.angle_gamma   90.00
#
_symmetry.space_group_name_H-M   'P 1'
#
loop_
_entity.id
_entity.type
_entity.pdbx_description
1 polymer ?
#
loop_
_entity_poly.entity_id
_entity_poly.type
_entity_poly.pdbx_seq_one_letter_code
_entity_poly.pdbx_strand_id
1 'polypeptide(L)'
;MTDSKFDEILTNIGTGKWNLAFFFVISLWYTQIPTHSLSGTFLTPQVPHTCRLPPGATPYIPQHNTNGLEFGRKRMFGISTFIYICLGNCISWLPGLEHILIFRFIMGFFHPAVIDAGFTLVLEVFEPKYRSAASILIFVPWSFGMMTLTGFAYLLMDWRLVLFACALPSLLFIPAIWSLDESPRWLIVRGHHNRALQVLQKAARWNKTSLSPEHQLRAIMDNILEESTNCKPVTRKGLLPRLKHILHQYTILF
;
A
#
# COMPACT_ATOMS: atom_id res chain seq x y z
N MET A 1 9.33 17.90 -5.43
CA MET A 1 9.94 17.88 -6.78
C MET A 1 10.43 16.47 -7.11
N THR A 2 10.69 15.65 -6.08
CA THR A 2 10.91 14.19 -6.11
C THR A 2 9.93 13.39 -6.97
N ASP A 3 8.63 13.66 -6.88
CA ASP A 3 7.61 12.94 -7.65
C ASP A 3 7.86 13.05 -9.16
N SER A 4 8.19 14.24 -9.66
CA SER A 4 8.37 14.48 -11.09
C SER A 4 9.53 13.69 -11.71
N LYS A 5 10.66 13.56 -11.01
CA LYS A 5 11.84 12.86 -11.54
C LYS A 5 11.67 11.34 -11.52
N PHE A 6 11.04 10.80 -10.48
CA PHE A 6 10.73 9.37 -10.43
C PHE A 6 9.64 9.00 -11.44
N ASP A 7 8.64 9.86 -11.60
CA ASP A 7 7.58 9.70 -12.58
C ASP A 7 8.10 9.70 -14.02
N GLU A 8 9.16 10.46 -14.31
CA GLU A 8 9.86 10.42 -15.60
C GLU A 8 10.53 9.07 -15.85
N ILE A 9 11.17 8.47 -14.83
CA ILE A 9 11.73 7.10 -14.93
C ILE A 9 10.64 6.09 -15.28
N LEU A 10 9.49 6.16 -14.61
CA LEU A 10 8.37 5.25 -14.88
C LEU A 10 7.77 5.48 -16.28
N THR A 11 7.70 6.72 -16.72
CA THR A 11 7.24 7.08 -18.07
C THR A 11 8.19 6.49 -19.13
N ASN A 12 9.51 6.53 -18.91
CA ASN A 12 10.50 5.95 -19.81
C ASN A 12 10.44 4.40 -19.85
N ILE A 13 10.16 3.76 -18.71
CA ILE A 13 9.97 2.29 -18.66
C ILE A 13 8.65 1.88 -19.34
N GLY A 14 7.65 2.77 -19.29
CA GLY A 14 6.29 2.54 -19.79
C GLY A 14 5.50 1.55 -18.94
N THR A 15 4.21 1.44 -19.24
CA THR A 15 3.32 0.45 -18.62
C THR A 15 3.23 -0.80 -19.51
N GLY A 16 3.58 -1.98 -18.97
CA GLY A 16 3.61 -3.22 -19.74
C GLY A 16 3.27 -4.47 -18.93
N LYS A 17 3.84 -5.62 -19.33
CA LYS A 17 3.54 -6.93 -18.74
C LYS A 17 3.86 -7.01 -17.25
N TRP A 18 4.92 -6.33 -16.80
CA TRP A 18 5.31 -6.33 -15.40
C TRP A 18 4.30 -5.59 -14.52
N ASN A 19 3.84 -4.42 -14.95
CA ASN A 19 2.82 -3.64 -14.26
C ASN A 19 1.49 -4.41 -14.19
N LEU A 20 1.11 -5.07 -15.30
CA LEU A 20 -0.08 -5.91 -15.34
C LEU A 20 0.05 -7.12 -14.40
N ALA A 21 1.20 -7.79 -14.35
CA ALA A 21 1.42 -8.88 -13.42
C ALA A 21 1.26 -8.44 -11.96
N PHE A 22 1.83 -7.28 -11.58
CA PHE A 22 1.61 -6.66 -10.28
C PHE A 22 0.13 -6.38 -10.01
N PHE A 23 -0.55 -5.77 -10.98
CA PHE A 23 -1.98 -5.45 -10.88
C PHE A 23 -2.82 -6.71 -10.68
N PHE A 24 -2.60 -7.78 -11.44
CA PHE A 24 -3.37 -9.01 -11.33
C PHE A 24 -3.10 -9.76 -10.03
N VAL A 25 -1.85 -9.82 -9.56
CA VAL A 25 -1.53 -10.48 -8.28
C VAL A 25 -2.20 -9.75 -7.11
N ILE A 26 -2.18 -8.41 -7.10
CA ILE A 26 -2.85 -7.63 -6.05
C ILE A 26 -4.38 -7.69 -6.21
N SER A 27 -4.89 -7.61 -7.44
CA SER A 27 -6.32 -7.74 -7.76
C SER A 27 -6.91 -9.07 -7.31
N LEU A 28 -6.15 -10.17 -7.47
CA LEU A 28 -6.56 -11.50 -7.04
C LEU A 28 -6.76 -11.57 -5.53
N TRP A 29 -5.93 -10.84 -4.77
CA TRP A 29 -6.12 -10.68 -3.33
C TRP A 29 -7.36 -9.82 -3.02
N TYR A 30 -7.60 -8.75 -3.80
CA TYR A 30 -8.79 -7.90 -3.65
C TYR A 30 -10.12 -8.62 -3.80
N THR A 31 -10.18 -9.68 -4.63
CA THR A 31 -11.37 -10.54 -4.76
C THR A 31 -11.71 -11.27 -3.46
N GLN A 32 -10.73 -11.57 -2.61
CA GLN A 32 -10.90 -12.32 -1.36
C GLN A 32 -11.18 -11.41 -0.15
N ILE A 33 -11.11 -10.09 -0.31
CA ILE A 33 -11.34 -9.18 0.81
C ILE A 33 -12.81 -9.14 1.25
N PRO A 34 -13.80 -9.02 0.33
CA PRO A 34 -15.20 -8.91 0.73
C PRO A 34 -15.74 -10.17 1.40
N THR A 35 -15.21 -11.35 1.07
CA THR A 35 -15.51 -12.61 1.77
C THR A 35 -15.05 -12.60 3.24
N HIS A 36 -14.20 -11.65 3.62
CA HIS A 36 -13.55 -11.61 4.93
C HIS A 36 -13.74 -10.31 5.70
N SER A 37 -14.37 -9.27 5.13
CA SER A 37 -14.41 -7.95 5.78
C SER A 37 -15.71 -7.16 5.70
N LEU A 38 -15.99 -6.52 6.84
CA LEU A 38 -16.89 -5.38 7.05
C LEU A 38 -16.23 -4.50 8.13
N SER A 39 -15.35 -3.55 7.74
CA SER A 39 -14.96 -2.32 8.50
C SER A 39 -13.69 -1.67 7.93
N GLY A 40 -13.63 -0.33 7.93
CA GLY A 40 -12.71 0.48 7.12
C GLY A 40 -11.53 1.19 7.82
N THR A 41 -10.85 1.96 6.98
CA THR A 41 -9.45 2.42 6.92
C THR A 41 -8.93 3.38 8.01
N PHE A 42 -7.79 3.07 8.66
CA PHE A 42 -7.05 4.03 9.51
C PHE A 42 -5.50 3.93 9.55
N LEU A 43 -4.84 3.11 8.72
CA LEU A 43 -3.39 2.84 8.92
C LEU A 43 -2.46 3.06 7.71
N THR A 44 -2.82 3.86 6.71
CA THR A 44 -1.77 4.43 5.86
C THR A 44 -0.93 5.39 6.68
N PRO A 45 0.37 5.15 6.89
CA PRO A 45 1.27 6.26 7.19
C PRO A 45 1.15 7.25 6.03
N GLN A 46 0.50 8.38 6.26
CA GLN A 46 0.50 9.48 5.31
C GLN A 46 1.93 9.97 5.21
N VAL A 47 2.56 9.77 4.05
CA VAL A 47 3.82 10.43 3.71
C VAL A 47 3.48 11.92 3.59
N PRO A 48 4.00 12.83 4.43
CA PRO A 48 3.70 14.25 4.30
C PRO A 48 4.33 14.78 3.01
N HIS A 49 3.52 15.03 1.98
CA HIS A 49 3.94 15.58 0.70
C HIS A 49 3.59 17.06 0.64
N THR A 50 4.44 17.89 1.23
CA THR A 50 4.65 19.29 0.83
C THR A 50 5.92 19.79 1.50
N CYS A 51 7.05 19.74 0.80
CA CYS A 51 8.28 20.42 1.20
C CYS A 51 8.53 21.57 0.22
N ARG A 52 8.13 22.79 0.62
CA ARG A 52 8.57 24.02 -0.03
C ARG A 52 9.58 24.66 0.92
N LEU A 53 10.85 24.64 0.54
CA LEU A 53 11.90 25.35 1.28
C LEU A 53 11.69 26.87 1.13
N PRO A 54 11.67 27.66 2.22
CA PRO A 54 11.81 29.09 2.11
C PRO A 54 13.23 29.45 1.65
N PRO A 55 13.42 30.46 0.79
CA PRO A 55 14.74 30.89 0.34
C PRO A 55 15.57 31.39 1.53
N GLY A 56 16.76 30.81 1.75
CA GLY A 56 17.75 31.26 2.72
C GLY A 56 17.95 30.42 3.99
N ALA A 57 17.29 29.26 4.14
CA ALA A 57 17.49 28.40 5.31
C ALA A 57 18.76 27.52 5.17
N THR A 58 19.69 27.60 6.13
CA THR A 58 20.84 26.69 6.19
C THR A 58 20.44 25.31 6.75
N PRO A 59 21.10 24.23 6.30
CA PRO A 59 20.79 22.87 6.75
C PRO A 59 21.29 22.67 8.19
N TYR A 60 20.41 22.15 9.05
CA TYR A 60 20.82 21.48 10.28
C TYR A 60 20.64 19.99 10.00
N ILE A 61 21.72 19.20 10.13
CA ILE A 61 21.73 17.76 9.93
C ILE A 61 21.53 17.10 11.30
N PRO A 62 20.35 16.54 11.63
CA PRO A 62 20.25 15.62 12.74
C PRO A 62 20.71 14.23 12.29
N GLN A 63 21.56 13.58 13.08
CA GLN A 63 21.90 12.18 12.87
C GLN A 63 20.63 11.31 12.96
N HIS A 64 20.36 10.58 11.90
CA HIS A 64 19.19 9.74 11.75
C HIS A 64 19.34 8.49 12.62
N ASN A 65 18.67 8.44 13.78
CA ASN A 65 18.49 7.18 14.50
C ASN A 65 17.30 6.44 13.86
N THR A 66 17.58 5.63 12.84
CA THR A 66 16.65 4.85 11.99
C THR A 66 15.94 3.69 12.72
N ASN A 67 15.49 3.87 13.97
CA ASN A 67 14.91 2.78 14.76
C ASN A 67 13.37 2.77 14.80
N GLY A 68 12.70 3.57 13.97
CA GLY A 68 11.23 3.61 13.89
C GLY A 68 10.65 2.63 12.88
N LEU A 69 10.76 1.32 13.10
CA LEU A 69 10.04 0.23 12.40
C LEU A 69 9.59 0.54 10.95
N GLU A 70 10.56 0.78 10.05
CA GLU A 70 10.25 1.05 8.64
C GLU A 70 10.11 -0.27 7.87
N PHE A 71 8.96 -0.93 8.01
CA PHE A 71 8.62 -2.09 7.22
C PHE A 71 8.34 -1.70 5.77
N GLY A 72 8.95 -2.41 4.82
CA GLY A 72 8.66 -2.25 3.38
C GLY A 72 7.22 -2.59 3.05
N ARG A 73 6.66 -1.95 2.01
CA ARG A 73 5.24 -2.09 1.64
C ARG A 73 4.90 -3.54 1.28
N LYS A 74 5.77 -4.26 0.57
CA LYS A 74 5.62 -5.69 0.29
C LYS A 74 5.59 -6.51 1.59
N ARG A 75 6.47 -6.19 2.54
CA ARG A 75 6.56 -6.92 3.82
C ARG A 75 5.32 -6.69 4.69
N MET A 76 4.84 -5.44 4.77
CA MET A 76 3.59 -5.11 5.46
C MET A 76 2.40 -5.83 4.81
N PHE A 77 2.28 -5.74 3.49
CA PHE A 77 1.25 -6.41 2.73
C PHE A 77 1.29 -7.93 2.96
N GLY A 78 2.47 -8.55 2.84
CA GLY A 78 2.64 -10.00 2.95
C GLY A 78 2.35 -10.54 4.35
N ILE A 79 2.89 -9.91 5.41
CA ILE A 79 2.65 -10.36 6.80
C ILE A 79 1.17 -10.17 7.16
N SER A 80 0.61 -9.00 6.86
CA SER A 80 -0.79 -8.68 7.18
C SER A 80 -1.73 -9.61 6.40
N THR A 81 -1.44 -9.88 5.13
CA THR A 81 -2.20 -10.83 4.30
C THR A 81 -2.15 -12.24 4.88
N PHE A 82 -0.96 -12.72 5.26
CA PHE A 82 -0.79 -14.06 5.82
C PHE A 82 -1.59 -14.23 7.11
N ILE A 83 -1.48 -13.28 8.04
CA ILE A 83 -2.26 -13.27 9.29
C ILE A 83 -3.75 -13.26 8.97
N TYR A 84 -4.18 -12.41 8.03
CA TYR A 84 -5.58 -12.26 7.65
C TYR A 84 -6.18 -13.54 7.06
N ILE A 85 -5.44 -14.24 6.19
CA ILE A 85 -5.84 -15.54 5.61
C ILE A 85 -5.93 -16.63 6.68
N CYS A 86 -4.93 -16.72 7.57
CA CYS A 86 -4.92 -17.71 8.65
C CYS A 86 -6.11 -17.51 9.60
N LEU A 87 -6.34 -16.27 10.05
CA LEU A 87 -7.47 -15.95 10.91
C LEU A 87 -8.81 -16.22 10.22
N GLY A 88 -8.96 -15.85 8.95
CA GLY A 88 -10.17 -16.09 8.16
C GLY A 88 -10.54 -17.57 8.05
N ASN A 89 -9.55 -18.45 7.86
CA ASN A 89 -9.78 -19.90 7.80
C ASN A 89 -10.06 -20.51 9.18
N CYS A 90 -9.45 -19.99 10.25
CA CYS A 90 -9.64 -20.49 11.61
C CYS A 90 -11.04 -20.18 12.16
N ILE A 91 -11.65 -19.05 11.78
CA ILE A 91 -12.96 -18.61 12.32
C ILE A 91 -14.06 -19.68 12.14
N SER A 92 -14.06 -20.41 11.02
CA SER A 92 -15.08 -21.42 10.73
C SER A 92 -15.12 -22.58 11.74
N TRP A 93 -14.01 -22.81 12.46
CA TRP A 93 -13.85 -23.92 13.41
C TRP A 93 -14.12 -23.49 14.86
N LEU A 94 -14.30 -22.19 15.12
CA LEU A 94 -14.46 -21.67 16.47
C LEU A 94 -15.88 -21.96 17.01
N PRO A 95 -16.00 -22.59 18.19
CA PRO A 95 -17.30 -22.99 18.74
C PRO A 95 -18.06 -21.82 19.40
N GLY A 96 -17.35 -20.83 19.95
CA GLY A 96 -17.93 -19.75 20.75
C GLY A 96 -17.86 -18.36 20.09
N LEU A 97 -18.89 -17.55 20.32
CA LEU A 97 -19.00 -16.18 19.78
C LEU A 97 -17.84 -15.28 20.21
N GLU A 98 -17.38 -15.38 21.46
CA GLU A 98 -16.27 -14.57 21.99
C GLU A 98 -14.98 -14.75 21.17
N HIS A 99 -14.62 -16.00 20.86
CA HIS A 99 -13.45 -16.34 20.06
C HIS A 99 -13.58 -15.79 18.63
N ILE A 100 -14.78 -15.88 18.05
CA ILE A 100 -15.07 -15.31 16.73
C ILE A 100 -14.89 -13.79 16.75
N LEU A 101 -15.39 -13.09 17.77
CA LEU A 101 -15.26 -11.64 17.90
C LEU A 101 -13.80 -11.21 18.08
N ILE A 102 -13.01 -11.92 18.87
CA ILE A 102 -11.57 -11.66 19.04
C ILE A 102 -10.85 -11.79 17.69
N PHE A 103 -11.09 -12.88 16.95
CA PHE A 103 -10.45 -13.09 15.65
C PHE A 103 -10.87 -12.03 14.63
N ARG A 104 -12.16 -11.65 14.61
CA ARG A 104 -12.67 -10.57 13.76
C ARG A 104 -12.07 -9.21 14.13
N PHE A 105 -11.87 -8.94 15.41
CA PHE A 105 -11.21 -7.72 15.87
C PHE A 105 -9.76 -7.64 15.36
N ILE A 106 -8.99 -8.73 15.50
CA ILE A 106 -7.61 -8.79 15.01
C ILE A 106 -7.58 -8.65 13.48
N MET A 107 -8.48 -9.34 12.76
CA MET A 107 -8.60 -9.18 11.31
C MET A 107 -8.93 -7.73 10.91
N GLY A 108 -9.84 -7.07 11.62
CA GLY A 108 -10.18 -5.66 11.40
C GLY A 108 -8.98 -4.73 11.58
N PHE A 109 -8.09 -5.03 12.53
CA PHE A 109 -6.86 -4.27 12.72
C PHE A 109 -5.90 -4.36 11.52
N PHE A 110 -5.71 -5.56 10.96
CA PHE A 110 -4.81 -5.77 9.82
C PHE A 110 -5.42 -5.35 8.49
N HIS A 111 -6.74 -5.32 8.37
CA HIS A 111 -7.45 -5.10 7.12
C HIS A 111 -7.07 -3.80 6.37
N PRO A 112 -7.04 -2.61 7.01
CA PRO A 112 -6.56 -1.39 6.37
C PRO A 112 -5.14 -1.51 5.85
N ALA A 113 -4.25 -2.12 6.64
CA ALA A 113 -2.84 -2.27 6.27
C ALA A 113 -2.69 -3.09 4.98
N VAL A 114 -3.54 -4.08 4.74
CA VAL A 114 -3.47 -4.87 3.52
C VAL A 114 -4.06 -4.13 2.32
N ILE A 115 -5.24 -3.52 2.45
CA ILE A 115 -5.85 -2.71 1.38
C ILE A 115 -4.89 -1.61 0.96
N ASP A 116 -4.44 -0.81 1.93
CA ASP A 116 -3.71 0.39 1.60
C ASP A 116 -2.28 0.11 1.08
N ALA A 117 -1.60 -0.90 1.64
CA ALA A 117 -0.30 -1.31 1.15
C ALA A 117 -0.40 -1.88 -0.27
N GLY A 118 -1.41 -2.71 -0.54
CA GLY A 118 -1.68 -3.25 -1.88
C GLY A 118 -2.01 -2.16 -2.90
N PHE A 119 -2.94 -1.28 -2.56
CA PHE A 119 -3.32 -0.13 -3.38
C PHE A 119 -2.10 0.74 -3.72
N THR A 120 -1.29 1.09 -2.71
CA THR A 120 -0.13 1.95 -2.91
C THR A 120 0.94 1.26 -3.74
N LEU A 121 1.18 -0.05 -3.56
CA LEU A 121 2.11 -0.82 -4.38
C LEU A 121 1.74 -0.78 -5.87
N VAL A 122 0.45 -0.89 -6.21
CA VAL A 122 0.00 -0.74 -7.59
C VAL A 122 0.30 0.66 -8.10
N LEU A 123 -0.08 1.71 -7.37
CA LEU A 123 0.09 3.08 -7.84
C LEU A 123 1.56 3.51 -7.98
N GLU A 124 2.45 3.00 -7.13
CA GLU A 124 3.88 3.30 -7.18
C GLU A 124 4.59 2.62 -8.36
N VAL A 125 4.00 1.55 -8.90
CA VAL A 125 4.53 0.81 -10.06
C VAL A 125 4.01 1.38 -11.37
N PHE A 126 2.80 1.93 -11.40
CA PHE A 126 2.20 2.47 -12.61
C PHE A 126 2.69 3.87 -12.96
N GLU A 127 2.82 4.11 -14.26
CA GLU A 127 3.06 5.43 -14.83
C GLU A 127 1.95 6.41 -14.43
N PRO A 128 2.27 7.69 -14.15
CA PRO A 128 1.29 8.69 -13.71
C PRO A 128 0.02 8.76 -14.56
N LYS A 129 0.14 8.61 -15.88
CA LYS A 129 -0.97 8.65 -16.83
C LYS A 129 -2.06 7.61 -16.54
N TYR A 130 -1.68 6.42 -16.08
CA TYR A 130 -2.60 5.30 -15.85
C TYR A 130 -2.97 5.11 -14.38
N ARG A 131 -2.39 5.89 -13.45
CA ARG A 131 -2.66 5.74 -12.01
C ARG A 131 -4.13 5.87 -11.66
N SER A 132 -4.85 6.83 -12.24
CA SER A 132 -6.29 7.00 -11.97
C SER A 132 -7.11 5.81 -12.47
N ALA A 133 -6.82 5.31 -13.67
CA ALA A 133 -7.51 4.13 -14.21
C ALA A 133 -7.21 2.88 -13.35
N ALA A 134 -5.94 2.65 -13.01
CA ALA A 134 -5.54 1.56 -12.13
C ALA A 134 -6.19 1.64 -10.74
N SER A 135 -6.32 2.84 -10.16
CA SER A 135 -6.99 3.04 -8.87
C SER A 135 -8.48 2.68 -8.89
N ILE A 136 -9.15 2.83 -10.03
CA ILE A 136 -10.57 2.47 -10.17
C ILE A 136 -10.69 0.97 -10.44
N LEU A 137 -9.88 0.46 -11.36
CA LEU A 137 -9.93 -0.94 -11.80
C LEU A 137 -9.58 -1.93 -10.68
N ILE A 138 -8.75 -1.54 -9.69
CA ILE A 138 -8.39 -2.41 -8.57
C ILE A 138 -9.59 -2.76 -7.66
N PHE A 139 -10.67 -1.99 -7.71
CA PHE A 139 -11.91 -2.28 -6.96
C PHE A 139 -12.89 -3.16 -7.74
N VAL A 140 -12.71 -3.37 -9.04
CA VAL A 140 -13.57 -4.27 -9.82
C VAL A 140 -13.51 -5.73 -9.30
N PRO A 141 -12.33 -6.29 -8.99
CA PRO A 141 -12.21 -7.61 -8.34
C PRO A 141 -12.97 -7.72 -7.02
N TRP A 142 -13.05 -6.64 -6.23
CA TRP A 142 -13.84 -6.61 -4.99
C TRP A 142 -15.32 -6.89 -5.27
N SER A 143 -15.90 -6.27 -6.30
CA SER A 143 -17.29 -6.50 -6.71
C SER A 143 -17.52 -7.96 -7.10
N PHE A 144 -16.60 -8.57 -7.85
CA PHE A 144 -16.67 -9.99 -8.16
C PHE A 144 -16.60 -10.86 -6.89
N GLY A 145 -15.75 -10.51 -5.92
CA GLY A 145 -15.70 -11.18 -4.63
C GLY A 145 -17.03 -11.17 -3.89
N MET A 146 -17.71 -10.02 -3.85
CA MET A 146 -19.06 -9.91 -3.27
C MET A 146 -20.07 -10.80 -3.99
N MET A 147 -20.06 -10.82 -5.33
CA MET A 147 -20.96 -11.68 -6.11
C MET A 147 -20.71 -13.17 -5.83
N THR A 148 -19.44 -13.58 -5.74
CA THR A 148 -19.10 -14.97 -5.41
C THR A 148 -19.53 -15.37 -4.01
N LEU A 149 -19.40 -14.46 -3.03
CA LEU A 149 -19.89 -14.68 -1.66
C LEU A 149 -21.40 -14.94 -1.65
N THR A 150 -22.18 -14.14 -2.39
CA THR A 150 -23.63 -14.35 -2.53
C THR A 150 -23.93 -15.70 -3.17
N GLY A 151 -23.16 -16.11 -4.18
CA GLY A 151 -23.28 -17.44 -4.79
C GLY A 151 -23.05 -18.58 -3.78
N PHE A 152 -22.00 -18.50 -2.97
CA PHE A 152 -21.74 -19.48 -1.91
C PHE A 152 -22.83 -19.50 -0.84
N ALA A 153 -23.34 -18.33 -0.43
CA ALA A 153 -24.42 -18.23 0.53
C ALA A 153 -25.75 -18.82 0.02
N TYR A 154 -25.97 -18.81 -1.30
CA TYR A 154 -27.13 -19.47 -1.90
C TYR A 154 -26.98 -21.01 -1.92
N LEU A 155 -25.77 -21.51 -2.22
CA LEU A 155 -25.51 -22.95 -2.32
C LEU A 155 -25.34 -23.64 -0.96
N LEU A 156 -24.77 -22.94 0.02
CA LEU A 156 -24.46 -23.47 1.34
C LEU A 156 -25.34 -22.76 2.38
N MET A 157 -26.24 -23.51 3.01
CA MET A 157 -27.12 -22.94 4.06
C MET A 157 -26.40 -22.76 5.41
N ASP A 158 -25.27 -23.44 5.63
CA ASP A 158 -24.48 -23.30 6.85
C ASP A 158 -23.46 -22.17 6.72
N TRP A 159 -23.61 -21.15 7.56
CA TRP A 159 -22.70 -19.98 7.58
C TRP A 159 -21.23 -20.36 7.82
N ARG A 160 -20.95 -21.43 8.57
CA ARG A 160 -19.58 -21.92 8.78
C ARG A 160 -18.97 -22.53 7.52
N LEU A 161 -19.77 -23.28 6.76
CA LEU A 161 -19.36 -23.84 5.48
C LEU A 161 -19.16 -22.74 4.45
N VAL A 162 -20.02 -21.71 4.43
CA VAL A 162 -19.83 -20.51 3.59
C VAL A 162 -18.50 -19.83 3.90
N LEU A 163 -18.22 -19.55 5.18
CA LEU A 163 -16.96 -18.91 5.59
C LEU A 163 -15.74 -19.75 5.19
N PHE A 164 -15.79 -21.07 5.41
CA PHE A 164 -14.70 -21.96 5.04
C PHE A 164 -14.51 -22.06 3.52
N ALA A 165 -15.59 -22.26 2.76
CA ALA A 165 -15.54 -22.37 1.30
C ALA A 165 -15.03 -21.08 0.64
N CYS A 166 -15.35 -19.91 1.23
CA CYS A 166 -14.83 -18.64 0.76
C CYS A 166 -13.37 -18.40 1.18
N ALA A 167 -12.96 -18.87 2.36
CA ALA A 167 -11.60 -18.68 2.87
C ALA A 167 -10.58 -19.64 2.25
N LEU A 168 -11.00 -20.85 1.86
CA LEU A 168 -10.11 -21.90 1.40
C LEU A 168 -9.32 -21.52 0.12
N PRO A 169 -9.92 -20.91 -0.91
CA PRO A 169 -9.19 -20.47 -2.11
C PRO A 169 -8.10 -19.45 -1.81
N SER A 170 -8.24 -18.66 -0.74
CA SER A 170 -7.26 -17.62 -0.38
C SER A 170 -5.87 -18.21 -0.03
N LEU A 171 -5.81 -19.45 0.45
CA LEU A 171 -4.55 -20.14 0.74
C LEU A 171 -3.69 -20.38 -0.50
N LEU A 172 -4.33 -20.58 -1.67
CA LEU A 172 -3.63 -20.78 -2.94
C LEU A 172 -2.89 -19.52 -3.40
N PHE A 173 -3.27 -18.33 -2.88
CA PHE A 173 -2.68 -17.05 -3.28
C PHE A 173 -1.50 -16.62 -2.41
N ILE A 174 -1.20 -17.31 -1.31
CA ILE A 174 -0.03 -17.01 -0.45
C ILE A 174 1.28 -17.01 -1.25
N PRO A 175 1.57 -18.00 -2.12
CA PRO A 175 2.82 -17.99 -2.91
C PRO A 175 2.92 -16.82 -3.89
N ALA A 176 1.78 -16.26 -4.34
CA ALA A 176 1.77 -15.15 -5.29
C ALA A 176 2.38 -13.87 -4.67
N ILE A 177 2.30 -13.70 -3.35
CA ILE A 177 2.90 -12.58 -2.60
C ILE A 177 4.43 -12.56 -2.75
N TRP A 178 5.07 -13.73 -2.84
CA TRP A 178 6.53 -13.81 -2.98
C TRP A 178 7.00 -13.33 -4.35
N SER A 179 6.15 -13.44 -5.38
CA SER A 179 6.44 -13.02 -6.75
C SER A 179 6.46 -11.50 -6.94
N LEU A 180 5.83 -10.74 -6.05
CA LEU A 180 5.84 -9.27 -6.08
C LEU A 180 7.23 -8.74 -5.75
N ASP A 181 7.72 -7.75 -6.47
CA ASP A 181 8.90 -6.99 -6.07
C ASP A 181 8.52 -5.90 -5.04
N GLU A 182 9.49 -5.40 -4.27
CA GLU A 182 9.26 -4.25 -3.40
C GLU A 182 9.16 -2.96 -4.23
N SER A 183 8.47 -1.95 -3.69
CA SER A 183 8.35 -0.65 -4.36
C SER A 183 9.71 -0.03 -4.70
N PRO A 184 9.99 0.29 -5.98
CA PRO A 184 11.25 0.93 -6.38
C PRO A 184 11.42 2.28 -5.67
N ARG A 185 10.32 3.02 -5.50
CA ARG A 185 10.30 4.32 -4.82
C ARG A 185 10.69 4.19 -3.35
N TRP A 186 10.10 3.22 -2.64
CA TRP A 186 10.44 2.98 -1.24
C TRP A 186 11.91 2.60 -1.07
N LEU A 187 12.44 1.76 -1.98
CA LEU A 187 13.85 1.38 -1.97
C LEU A 187 14.79 2.58 -2.15
N ILE A 188 14.44 3.53 -3.02
CA ILE A 188 15.24 4.76 -3.24
C ILE A 188 15.24 5.64 -1.99
N VAL A 189 14.07 5.92 -1.41
CA VAL A 189 13.96 6.77 -0.21
C VAL A 189 14.67 6.15 1.01
N ARG A 190 14.79 4.82 1.05
CA ARG A 190 15.55 4.09 2.08
C ARG A 190 17.05 3.95 1.80
N GLY A 191 17.54 4.52 0.68
CA GLY A 191 18.95 4.43 0.28
C GLY A 191 19.36 3.05 -0.26
N HIS A 192 18.42 2.16 -0.56
CA HIS A 192 18.69 0.82 -1.11
C HIS A 192 18.80 0.85 -2.65
N HIS A 193 19.70 1.68 -3.19
CA HIS A 193 19.82 1.94 -4.64
C HIS A 193 20.11 0.68 -5.47
N ASN A 194 20.92 -0.25 -4.97
CA ASN A 194 21.22 -1.50 -5.67
C ASN A 194 19.97 -2.37 -5.89
N ARG A 195 19.10 -2.47 -4.88
CA ARG A 195 17.84 -3.22 -4.99
C ARG A 195 16.85 -2.50 -5.90
N ALA A 196 16.77 -1.17 -5.80
CA ALA A 196 15.92 -0.36 -6.67
C ALA A 196 16.29 -0.58 -8.15
N LEU A 197 17.59 -0.54 -8.48
CA LEU A 197 18.10 -0.82 -9.83
C LEU A 197 17.70 -2.21 -10.33
N GLN A 198 17.85 -3.25 -9.51
CA GLN A 198 17.47 -4.61 -9.91
C GLN A 198 15.99 -4.71 -10.27
N VAL A 199 15.11 -4.06 -9.50
CA VAL A 199 13.66 -4.03 -9.77
C VAL A 199 13.37 -3.25 -11.06
N LEU A 200 13.97 -2.06 -11.24
CA LEU A 200 13.79 -1.26 -12.46
C LEU A 200 14.32 -1.99 -13.72
N GLN A 201 15.46 -2.68 -13.61
CA GLN A 201 16.00 -3.51 -14.70
C GLN A 201 15.11 -4.72 -15.00
N LYS A 202 14.51 -5.35 -13.98
CA LYS A 202 13.51 -6.41 -14.18
C LYS A 202 12.28 -5.88 -14.90
N ALA A 203 11.76 -4.72 -14.48
CA ALA A 203 10.63 -4.05 -15.12
C ALA A 203 10.91 -3.73 -16.59
N ALA A 204 12.07 -3.11 -16.89
CA ALA A 204 12.49 -2.80 -18.26
C ALA A 204 12.62 -4.05 -19.14
N ARG A 205 13.18 -5.15 -18.60
CA ARG A 205 13.27 -6.45 -19.32
C ARG A 205 11.90 -7.01 -19.68
N TRP A 206 10.93 -6.94 -18.76
CA TRP A 206 9.58 -7.44 -18.99
C TRP A 206 8.77 -6.56 -19.95
N ASN A 207 8.99 -5.24 -19.88
CA ASN A 207 8.34 -4.26 -20.76
C ASN A 207 9.06 -4.13 -22.11
N LYS A 208 10.20 -4.81 -22.30
CA LYS A 208 11.06 -4.75 -23.50
C LYS A 208 11.52 -3.32 -23.83
N THR A 209 11.82 -2.53 -22.80
CA THR A 209 12.27 -1.14 -22.94
C THR A 209 13.74 -1.01 -22.55
N SER A 210 14.45 -0.08 -23.19
CA SER A 210 15.82 0.27 -22.83
C SER A 210 15.82 1.22 -21.64
N LEU A 211 16.41 0.79 -20.54
CA LEU A 211 16.57 1.62 -19.35
C LEU A 211 17.72 2.63 -19.55
N SER A 212 17.62 3.83 -18.97
CA SER A 212 18.73 4.80 -18.98
C SER A 212 20.01 4.20 -18.38
N PRO A 213 21.20 4.67 -18.79
CA PRO A 213 22.46 4.20 -18.24
C PRO A 213 22.47 4.22 -16.70
N GLU A 214 23.04 3.18 -16.08
CA GLU A 214 23.01 3.02 -14.61
C GLU A 214 23.54 4.26 -13.86
N HIS A 215 24.55 4.93 -14.40
CA HIS A 215 25.12 6.14 -13.78
C HIS A 215 24.10 7.28 -13.67
N GLN A 216 23.23 7.46 -14.68
CA GLN A 216 22.19 8.50 -14.67
C GLN A 216 21.10 8.14 -13.67
N LEU A 217 20.69 6.88 -13.63
CA LEU A 217 19.69 6.41 -12.67
C LEU A 217 20.17 6.57 -11.23
N ARG A 218 21.43 6.23 -10.95
CA ARG A 218 22.03 6.42 -9.62
C ARG A 218 22.03 7.89 -9.22
N ALA A 219 22.46 8.78 -10.10
CA ALA A 219 22.40 10.21 -9.86
C ALA A 219 20.97 10.70 -9.57
N ILE A 220 19.95 10.20 -10.28
CA ILE A 220 18.55 10.56 -10.01
C ILE A 220 18.09 10.02 -8.64
N MET A 221 18.45 8.78 -8.29
CA MET A 221 18.12 8.18 -7.01
C MET A 221 18.79 8.93 -5.83
N ASP A 222 20.06 9.30 -5.98
CA ASP A 222 20.81 10.08 -4.99
C ASP A 222 20.14 11.46 -4.78
N ASN A 223 19.75 12.14 -5.85
CA ASN A 223 18.98 13.40 -5.76
C ASN A 223 17.64 13.23 -5.03
N ILE A 224 16.92 12.13 -5.27
CA ILE A 224 15.64 11.83 -4.59
C ILE A 224 15.89 11.57 -3.10
N LEU A 225 16.96 10.84 -2.77
CA LEU A 225 17.34 10.57 -1.39
C LEU A 225 17.71 11.87 -0.66
N GLU A 226 18.52 12.74 -1.27
CA GLU A 226 18.88 14.05 -0.72
C GLU A 226 17.67 14.97 -0.53
N GLU A 227 16.72 14.97 -1.46
CA GLU A 227 15.48 15.75 -1.32
C GLU A 227 14.61 15.18 -0.18
N SER A 228 14.61 13.85 0.01
CA SER A 228 13.86 13.20 1.09
C SER A 228 14.46 13.46 2.48
N THR A 229 15.79 13.52 2.61
CA THR A 229 16.48 13.79 3.88
C THR A 229 16.44 15.27 4.27
N ASN A 230 16.40 16.18 3.29
CA ASN A 230 16.30 17.63 3.53
C ASN A 230 14.87 18.11 3.87
N CYS A 231 13.88 17.24 3.81
CA CYS A 231 12.49 17.59 4.10
C CYS A 231 12.28 17.71 5.62
N LYS A 232 12.43 18.93 6.14
CA LYS A 232 12.11 19.24 7.55
C LYS A 232 10.62 19.02 7.81
N PRO A 233 10.23 18.46 8.97
CA PRO A 233 8.82 18.32 9.30
C PRO A 233 8.17 19.70 9.26
N VAL A 234 7.09 19.83 8.49
CA VAL A 234 6.21 20.99 8.61
C VAL A 234 5.68 20.96 10.04
N THR A 235 6.15 21.87 10.89
CA THR A 235 5.58 22.06 12.22
C THR A 235 4.11 22.38 12.02
N ARG A 236 3.22 21.37 12.14
CA ARG A 236 1.78 21.62 12.21
C ARG A 236 1.61 22.55 13.41
N LYS A 237 1.24 23.81 13.18
CA LYS A 237 0.69 24.65 14.24
C LYS A 237 -0.38 23.80 14.92
N GLY A 238 -0.26 23.59 16.23
CA GLY A 238 -1.01 22.60 16.97
C GLY A 238 -2.50 22.62 16.63
N LEU A 239 -3.16 21.47 16.72
CA LEU A 239 -4.61 21.37 16.52
C LEU A 239 -5.39 22.27 17.50
N LEU A 240 -4.80 22.51 18.68
CA LEU A 240 -5.35 23.31 19.78
C LEU A 240 -5.69 24.77 19.42
N PRO A 241 -4.80 25.58 18.81
CA PRO A 241 -5.17 26.93 18.38
C PRO A 241 -6.26 26.98 17.30
N ARG A 242 -6.37 25.97 16.41
CA ARG A 242 -7.48 25.89 15.44
C ARG A 242 -8.80 25.51 16.11
N LEU A 243 -8.79 24.57 17.05
CA LEU A 243 -9.95 24.21 17.86
C LEU A 243 -10.43 25.38 18.71
N LYS A 244 -9.51 26.14 19.33
CA LYS A 244 -9.85 27.37 20.06
C LYS A 244 -10.51 28.42 19.17
N HIS A 245 -10.03 28.58 17.94
CA HIS A 245 -10.61 29.54 17.00
C HIS A 245 -12.02 29.12 16.52
N ILE A 246 -12.24 27.81 16.28
CA ILE A 246 -13.55 27.28 15.90
C ILE A 246 -14.53 27.39 17.08
N LEU A 247 -14.10 27.02 18.29
CA LEU A 247 -14.92 27.15 19.49
C LEU A 247 -15.29 28.61 19.77
N HIS A 248 -14.35 29.54 19.60
CA HIS A 248 -14.62 30.98 19.78
C HIS A 248 -15.61 31.52 18.74
N GLN A 249 -15.54 31.07 17.48
CA GLN A 249 -16.54 31.42 16.46
C GLN A 249 -17.95 30.89 16.81
N TYR A 250 -18.06 29.72 17.44
CA TYR A 250 -19.34 29.18 17.91
C TYR A 250 -19.87 29.89 19.17
N THR A 251 -18.99 30.45 20.02
CA THR A 251 -19.42 31.22 21.21
C THR A 251 -19.93 32.63 20.87
N ILE A 252 -19.58 33.17 19.70
CA ILE A 252 -20.09 34.49 19.25
C ILE A 252 -21.46 34.37 18.55
N LEU A 253 -21.90 33.15 18.23
CA LEU A 253 -23.17 32.86 17.55
C LEU A 253 -24.29 32.38 18.49
N PHE A 254 -24.12 32.48 19.81
CA PHE A 254 -25.16 32.28 20.83
C PHE A 254 -25.09 33.36 21.90
#